data_AF-N4WU41-F1
#
_entry.id   AF-N4WU41-F1
#
_cell.length_a   1.000
_cell.length_b   1.000
_cell.length_c   1.000
_cell.angle_alpha   90.00
_cell.angle_beta   90.00
_cell.angle_gamma   90.00
#
_symmetry.space_group_name_H-M   'P 1'
#
loop_
_entity.id
_entity.type
_entity.pdbx_description
1 polymer ?
#
loop_
_entity_poly.entity_id
_entity_poly.type
_entity_poly.pdbx_seq_one_letter_code
_entity_poly.pdbx_strand_id
1 'polypeptide(L)'
;MFDLTVWEWIIVLISGLLIGFAKAGIASMGILVVTIFMMLFPARESVGILLPLLIAADIFAVTYYRRSVVWRHLFSLVPWTLVGIMLGYFVLEWVTNEQLKPLVGIMVLALIVLHISREKLGDRFNELLPTSKLFTFSMGVLAGFTTMVGNASGGVMAIYLLVKGLPKKQFIGTGAWFFLFVNVIKVPFYIQLGLITTRSIAFNVWVLPAILIGAMIGVYVLKVIPQKTFQFLVLFFAAVGAIRLIIG
;
A
#
# COMPACT_ATOMS: atom_id res chain seq x y z
N MET A 1 -7.57 4.88 24.62
CA MET A 1 -6.84 3.91 23.77
C MET A 1 -7.85 2.96 23.13
N PHE A 2 -7.52 2.23 22.07
CA PHE A 2 -8.37 1.12 21.62
C PHE A 2 -8.32 -0.01 22.67
N ASP A 3 -9.46 -0.64 22.93
CA ASP A 3 -9.56 -1.72 23.92
C ASP A 3 -9.17 -3.03 23.24
N LEU A 4 -7.86 -3.24 23.09
CA LEU A 4 -7.28 -4.41 22.46
C LEU A 4 -6.77 -5.37 23.53
N THR A 5 -7.01 -6.66 23.32
CA THR A 5 -6.39 -7.75 24.05
C THR A 5 -4.87 -7.79 23.79
N VAL A 6 -4.14 -8.48 24.65
CA VAL A 6 -2.68 -8.68 24.49
C VAL A 6 -2.34 -9.30 23.13
N TRP A 7 -3.14 -10.26 22.67
CA TRP A 7 -2.96 -10.91 21.38
C TRP A 7 -3.13 -9.95 20.21
N GLU A 8 -4.15 -9.08 20.26
CA GLU A 8 -4.38 -8.09 19.21
C GLU A 8 -3.27 -7.04 19.18
N TRP A 9 -2.74 -6.64 20.33
CA TRP A 9 -1.54 -5.79 20.39
C TRP A 9 -0.32 -6.43 19.73
N ILE A 10 -0.08 -7.72 19.96
CA ILE A 10 1.00 -8.45 19.30
C ILE A 10 0.80 -8.44 17.78
N ILE A 11 -0.41 -8.70 17.29
CA ILE A 11 -0.74 -8.67 15.86
C ILE A 11 -0.53 -7.27 15.27
N VAL A 12 -0.93 -6.22 15.98
CA VAL A 12 -0.70 -4.83 15.58
C VAL A 12 0.79 -4.52 15.47
N LEU A 13 1.60 -4.91 16.45
CA LEU A 13 3.05 -4.68 16.44
C LEU A 13 3.74 -5.46 15.32
N ILE A 14 3.34 -6.72 15.10
CA ILE A 14 3.80 -7.51 13.94
C ILE A 14 3.41 -6.81 12.64
N SER A 15 2.19 -6.29 12.55
CA SER A 15 1.75 -5.54 11.38
C SER A 15 2.56 -4.26 11.18
N GLY A 16 2.93 -3.56 12.26
CA GLY A 16 3.88 -2.44 12.23
C GLY A 16 5.24 -2.85 11.66
N LEU A 17 5.80 -3.97 12.12
CA LEU A 17 7.04 -4.53 11.55
C LEU A 17 6.89 -4.80 10.05
N LEU A 18 5.76 -5.39 9.63
CA LEU A 18 5.47 -5.67 8.22
C LEU A 18 5.33 -4.39 7.38
N ILE A 19 4.71 -3.33 7.91
CA ILE A 19 4.64 -2.01 7.26
C ILE A 19 6.05 -1.47 6.99
N GLY A 20 6.91 -1.46 8.01
CA GLY A 20 8.29 -1.01 7.88
C GLY A 20 9.06 -1.85 6.87
N PHE A 21 8.96 -3.17 6.99
CA PHE A 21 9.62 -4.13 6.09
C PHE A 21 9.18 -3.92 4.63
N ALA A 22 7.88 -3.70 4.38
CA ALA A 22 7.33 -3.46 3.05
C ALA A 22 8.05 -2.33 2.31
N LYS A 23 8.42 -1.27 3.05
CA LYS A 23 9.08 -0.08 2.50
C LYS A 23 10.56 -0.26 2.21
N ALA A 24 11.17 -1.37 2.65
CA ALA A 24 12.54 -1.71 2.28
C ALA A 24 12.67 -2.30 0.86
N GLY A 25 11.56 -2.70 0.21
CA GLY A 25 11.58 -3.11 -1.19
C GLY A 25 10.48 -4.05 -1.69
N ILE A 26 9.48 -4.39 -0.85
CA ILE A 26 8.37 -5.28 -1.25
C ILE A 26 7.05 -4.62 -0.89
N ALA A 27 6.62 -3.71 -1.77
CA ALA A 27 5.40 -2.93 -1.57
C ALA A 27 4.11 -3.77 -1.48
N SER A 28 4.11 -5.01 -1.99
CA SER A 28 2.95 -5.92 -1.94
C SER A 28 2.58 -6.37 -0.53
N MET A 29 3.49 -6.25 0.45
CA MET A 29 3.19 -6.59 1.85
C MET A 29 2.16 -5.67 2.49
N GLY A 30 2.01 -4.44 2.01
CA GLY A 30 1.00 -3.52 2.52
C GLY A 30 -0.42 -4.08 2.41
N ILE A 31 -0.68 -4.92 1.41
CA ILE A 31 -1.97 -5.57 1.19
C ILE A 31 -2.34 -6.48 2.36
N LEU A 32 -1.38 -7.27 2.87
CA LEU A 32 -1.60 -8.17 4.00
C LEU A 32 -1.88 -7.38 5.29
N VAL A 33 -1.21 -6.25 5.49
CA VAL A 33 -1.44 -5.41 6.67
C VAL A 33 -2.85 -4.81 6.66
N VAL A 34 -3.32 -4.38 5.49
CA VAL A 34 -4.69 -3.85 5.33
C VAL A 34 -5.72 -4.91 5.73
N THR A 35 -5.57 -6.15 5.25
CA THR A 35 -6.52 -7.22 5.58
C THR A 35 -6.51 -7.55 7.06
N ILE A 36 -5.33 -7.61 7.70
CA ILE A 36 -5.21 -7.81 9.15
C ILE A 36 -5.92 -6.71 9.94
N PHE A 37 -5.66 -5.43 9.63
CA PHE A 37 -6.31 -4.33 10.34
C PHE A 37 -7.83 -4.30 10.14
N MET A 38 -8.34 -4.70 8.97
CA MET A 38 -9.80 -4.81 8.74
C MET A 38 -10.47 -5.97 9.50
N MET A 39 -9.69 -6.93 9.99
CA MET A 39 -10.18 -7.97 10.91
C MET A 39 -10.21 -7.47 12.36
N LEU A 40 -9.29 -6.59 12.74
CA LEU A 40 -9.17 -6.06 14.11
C LEU A 40 -10.05 -4.82 14.37
N PHE A 41 -10.25 -4.00 13.36
CA PHE A 41 -10.96 -2.71 13.47
C PHE A 41 -12.12 -2.64 12.46
N PRO A 42 -13.12 -1.77 12.70
CA PRO A 42 -14.07 -1.39 11.67
C PRO A 42 -13.33 -0.95 10.39
N ALA A 43 -13.82 -1.37 9.22
CA ALA A 43 -13.07 -1.24 7.97
C ALA A 43 -12.67 0.21 7.65
N ARG A 44 -13.56 1.17 7.93
CA ARG A 44 -13.28 2.60 7.74
C ARG A 44 -12.20 3.09 8.70
N GLU A 45 -12.26 2.70 9.97
CA GLU A 45 -11.26 3.05 10.98
C GLU A 45 -9.89 2.45 10.64
N SER A 46 -9.85 1.18 10.20
CA SER A 46 -8.64 0.50 9.75
C SER A 46 -7.88 1.31 8.69
N VAL A 47 -8.60 1.77 7.66
CA VAL A 47 -8.01 2.57 6.57
C VAL A 47 -7.43 3.90 7.11
N GLY A 48 -8.14 4.54 8.05
CA GLY A 48 -7.71 5.77 8.72
C GLY A 48 -6.50 5.61 9.64
N ILE A 49 -6.48 4.57 10.47
CA ILE A 49 -5.38 4.23 11.39
C ILE A 49 -4.09 3.96 10.60
N LEU A 50 -4.18 3.24 9.49
CA LEU A 50 -3.03 2.88 8.66
C LEU A 50 -2.35 4.08 8.00
N LEU A 51 -3.08 5.15 7.65
CA LEU A 51 -2.49 6.24 6.86
C LEU A 51 -1.30 6.93 7.56
N PRO A 52 -1.38 7.36 8.83
CA PRO A 52 -0.21 7.95 9.51
C PRO A 52 0.94 6.95 9.70
N LEU A 53 0.64 5.66 9.91
CA LEU A 53 1.66 4.61 10.00
C LEU A 53 2.42 4.45 8.67
N LEU A 54 1.68 4.46 7.55
CA LEU A 54 2.27 4.41 6.21
C LEU A 54 3.12 5.65 5.94
N ILE A 55 2.67 6.85 6.31
CA ILE A 55 3.45 8.09 6.19
C ILE A 55 4.76 7.99 6.97
N ALA A 56 4.73 7.49 8.21
CA ALA A 56 5.94 7.31 9.01
C ALA A 56 6.94 6.36 8.33
N ALA A 57 6.45 5.25 7.79
CA ALA A 57 7.26 4.29 7.05
C ALA A 57 7.80 4.89 5.73
N ASP A 58 7.02 5.73 5.06
CA ASP A 58 7.40 6.45 3.84
C ASP A 58 8.51 7.47 4.12
N ILE A 59 8.44 8.22 5.22
CA ILE A 59 9.48 9.16 5.65
C ILE A 59 10.82 8.42 5.85
N PHE A 60 10.79 7.26 6.50
CA PHE A 60 11.98 6.43 6.66
C PHE A 60 12.55 6.00 5.30
N ALA A 61 11.71 5.47 4.42
CA ALA A 61 12.13 5.01 3.10
C ALA A 61 12.67 6.12 2.21
N VAL A 62 12.03 7.29 2.22
CA VAL A 62 12.54 8.48 1.51
C VAL A 62 13.88 8.89 2.09
N THR A 63 14.04 8.93 3.42
CA THR A 63 15.33 9.29 4.04
C THR A 63 16.47 8.39 3.56
N TYR A 64 16.22 7.09 3.43
CA TYR A 64 17.21 6.11 2.98
C TYR A 64 17.44 6.11 1.45
N TYR A 65 16.38 6.24 0.64
CA TYR A 65 16.44 6.09 -0.83
C TYR A 65 16.27 7.40 -1.61
N ARG A 66 16.27 8.57 -0.97
CA ARG A 66 15.94 9.89 -1.58
C ARG A 66 16.68 10.20 -2.88
N ARG A 67 17.93 9.73 -3.03
CA ARG A 67 18.77 10.01 -4.20
C ARG A 67 18.48 9.12 -5.42
N SER A 68 17.66 8.09 -5.27
CA SER A 68 17.36 7.13 -6.35
C SER A 68 16.03 7.39 -7.05
N VAL A 69 15.41 8.55 -6.87
CA VAL A 69 14.12 8.88 -7.49
C VAL A 69 14.24 9.22 -8.98
N VAL A 70 13.26 8.77 -9.78
CA VAL A 70 13.10 9.19 -11.18
C VAL A 70 11.86 10.07 -11.31
N TRP A 71 12.04 11.38 -11.13
CA TRP A 71 10.97 12.38 -11.07
C TRP A 71 10.04 12.39 -12.29
N ARG A 72 10.59 12.13 -13.48
CA ARG A 72 9.81 12.07 -14.73
C ARG A 72 8.60 11.13 -14.62
N HIS A 73 8.77 9.97 -14.00
CA HIS A 73 7.69 9.01 -13.85
C HIS A 73 6.66 9.46 -12.82
N LEU A 74 7.08 10.09 -11.72
CA LEU A 74 6.17 10.66 -10.73
C LEU A 74 5.31 11.77 -11.31
N PHE A 75 5.90 12.78 -11.95
CA PHE A 75 5.14 13.89 -12.53
C PHE A 75 4.19 13.44 -13.65
N SER A 76 4.51 12.34 -14.34
CA SER A 76 3.59 11.77 -15.35
C SER A 76 2.41 11.01 -14.74
N LEU A 77 2.58 10.43 -13.54
CA LEU A 77 1.60 9.54 -12.91
C LEU A 77 0.69 10.28 -11.92
N VAL A 78 1.29 11.19 -11.13
CA VAL A 78 0.63 11.91 -10.03
C VAL A 78 -0.68 12.60 -10.43
N PRO A 79 -0.78 13.34 -11.55
CA PRO A 79 -2.04 13.98 -11.91
C PRO A 79 -3.21 12.99 -12.04
N TRP A 80 -2.96 11.83 -12.63
CA TRP A 80 -3.95 10.76 -12.77
C TRP A 80 -4.22 10.04 -11.45
N THR A 81 -3.20 9.94 -10.59
CA THR A 81 -3.37 9.47 -9.21
C THR A 81 -4.27 10.38 -8.40
N LEU A 82 -4.18 11.71 -8.57
CA LEU A 82 -5.10 12.64 -7.92
C LEU A 82 -6.55 12.39 -8.35
N VAL A 83 -6.79 12.15 -9.64
CA VAL A 83 -8.13 11.77 -10.13
C VAL A 83 -8.64 10.50 -9.43
N GLY A 84 -7.80 9.46 -9.34
CA GLY A 84 -8.13 8.25 -8.61
C GLY A 84 -8.41 8.48 -7.12
N ILE A 85 -7.64 9.35 -6.47
CA ILE A 85 -7.85 9.75 -5.06
C ILE A 85 -9.21 10.43 -4.90
N MET A 86 -9.58 11.36 -5.80
CA MET A 86 -10.90 12.02 -5.72
C MET A 86 -12.04 11.01 -5.91
N LEU A 87 -11.91 10.08 -6.86
CA LEU A 87 -12.92 9.02 -7.03
C LEU A 87 -13.04 8.15 -5.78
N GLY A 88 -11.91 7.75 -5.20
CA GLY A 88 -11.89 6.98 -3.96
C GLY A 88 -12.42 7.76 -2.75
N TYR A 89 -12.24 9.07 -2.71
CA TYR A 89 -12.78 9.95 -1.68
C TYR A 89 -14.30 9.90 -1.65
N PHE A 90 -14.95 10.12 -2.80
CA PHE A 90 -16.42 10.07 -2.89
C PHE A 90 -16.97 8.68 -2.58
N VAL A 91 -16.26 7.62 -2.99
CA VAL A 91 -16.62 6.25 -2.59
C VAL A 91 -16.55 6.11 -1.07
N LEU A 92 -15.47 6.55 -0.42
CA LEU A 92 -15.36 6.51 1.04
C LEU A 92 -16.34 7.45 1.75
N GLU A 93 -16.87 8.47 1.10
CA GLU A 93 -17.89 9.33 1.71
C GLU A 93 -19.21 8.58 1.90
N TRP A 94 -19.58 7.68 0.97
CA TRP A 94 -20.90 7.01 0.97
C TRP A 94 -20.88 5.56 1.46
N VAL A 95 -19.74 4.88 1.41
CA VAL A 95 -19.65 3.43 1.68
C VAL A 95 -19.64 3.11 3.18
N THR A 96 -20.50 2.22 3.66
CA THR A 96 -20.50 1.79 5.07
C THR A 96 -19.34 0.82 5.39
N ASN A 97 -19.09 0.53 6.67
CA ASN A 97 -18.09 -0.47 7.07
C ASN A 97 -18.35 -1.86 6.45
N GLU A 98 -19.62 -2.26 6.37
CA GLU A 98 -20.05 -3.54 5.82
C GLU A 98 -19.84 -3.63 4.32
N GLN A 99 -19.99 -2.51 3.60
CA GLN A 99 -19.74 -2.43 2.17
C GLN A 99 -18.24 -2.29 1.84
N LEU A 100 -17.46 -1.66 2.73
CA LEU A 100 -16.03 -1.42 2.50
C LEU A 100 -15.20 -2.71 2.56
N LYS A 101 -15.54 -3.64 3.47
CA LYS A 101 -14.84 -4.94 3.58
C LYS A 101 -14.84 -5.73 2.26
N PRO A 102 -15.99 -6.08 1.67
CA PRO A 102 -16.01 -6.83 0.41
C PRO A 102 -15.43 -6.02 -0.75
N LEU A 103 -15.63 -4.69 -0.78
CA LEU A 103 -15.03 -3.82 -1.80
C LEU A 103 -13.49 -3.93 -1.79
N VAL A 104 -12.87 -3.83 -0.62
CA VAL A 104 -11.41 -3.97 -0.48
C VAL A 104 -10.97 -5.41 -0.77
N GLY A 105 -11.72 -6.42 -0.33
CA GLY A 105 -11.44 -7.82 -0.66
C GLY A 105 -11.41 -8.06 -2.17
N ILE A 106 -12.42 -7.61 -2.92
CA ILE A 106 -12.49 -7.74 -4.38
C ILE A 106 -11.32 -7.00 -5.03
N MET A 107 -11.03 -5.78 -4.58
CA MET A 107 -9.92 -4.97 -5.08
C MET A 107 -8.57 -5.67 -4.87
N VAL A 108 -8.34 -6.26 -3.70
CA VAL A 108 -7.13 -7.03 -3.40
C VAL A 108 -7.02 -8.25 -4.32
N LEU A 109 -8.08 -9.01 -4.50
CA LEU A 109 -8.08 -10.17 -5.41
C LEU A 109 -7.80 -9.73 -6.85
N ALA A 110 -8.40 -8.64 -7.32
CA ALA A 110 -8.15 -8.09 -8.65
C ALA A 110 -6.67 -7.70 -8.83
N LEU A 111 -6.04 -7.11 -7.81
CA LEU A 111 -4.62 -6.78 -7.83
C LEU A 111 -3.72 -8.02 -7.83
N ILE A 112 -4.11 -9.08 -7.12
CA ILE A 112 -3.39 -10.37 -7.13
C ILE A 112 -3.47 -11.01 -8.51
N VAL A 113 -4.67 -11.04 -9.12
CA VAL A 113 -4.87 -11.54 -10.49
C VAL A 113 -4.03 -10.74 -11.48
N LEU A 114 -4.06 -9.40 -11.39
CA LEU A 114 -3.25 -8.53 -12.23
C LEU A 114 -1.75 -8.82 -12.09
N HIS A 115 -1.29 -9.08 -10.85
CA HIS A 115 0.11 -9.43 -10.58
C HIS A 115 0.51 -10.76 -11.25
N ILE A 116 -0.31 -11.81 -11.09
CA ILE A 116 -0.07 -13.14 -11.66
C ILE A 116 -0.15 -13.10 -13.20
N SER A 117 -1.15 -12.42 -13.75
CA SER A 117 -1.32 -12.28 -15.20
C SER A 117 -0.11 -11.60 -15.83
N ARG A 118 0.44 -10.57 -15.19
CA ARG A 118 1.66 -9.90 -15.66
C ARG A 118 2.87 -10.83 -15.63
N GLU A 119 3.04 -11.63 -14.58
CA GLU A 119 4.13 -12.62 -14.51
C GLU A 119 4.04 -13.65 -15.65
N LYS A 120 2.83 -14.09 -16.01
CA LYS A 120 2.60 -15.01 -17.13
C LYS A 120 2.76 -14.36 -18.51
N LEU A 121 2.37 -13.09 -18.66
CA LEU A 121 2.46 -12.35 -19.93
C LEU A 121 3.90 -11.99 -20.32
N GLY A 122 4.85 -12.06 -19.37
CA GLY A 122 6.29 -11.95 -19.64
C GLY A 122 6.72 -10.61 -20.24
N ASP A 123 7.80 -10.64 -21.03
CA ASP A 123 8.45 -9.44 -21.58
C ASP A 123 7.62 -8.70 -22.64
N ARG A 124 6.67 -9.38 -23.31
CA ARG A 124 5.74 -8.77 -24.27
C ARG A 124 4.92 -7.62 -23.67
N PHE A 125 4.62 -7.69 -22.37
CA PHE A 125 3.89 -6.64 -21.67
C PHE A 125 4.77 -5.40 -21.39
N ASN A 126 6.09 -5.60 -21.23
CA ASN A 126 7.05 -4.54 -20.94
C ASN A 126 7.54 -3.82 -22.22
N GLU A 127 7.51 -4.48 -23.38
CA GLU A 127 7.98 -3.89 -24.65
C GLU A 127 6.97 -2.92 -25.30
N LEU A 128 5.67 -3.18 -25.19
CA LEU A 128 4.63 -2.42 -25.90
C LEU A 128 4.07 -1.20 -25.14
N LEU A 129 4.20 -1.19 -23.81
CA LEU A 129 3.54 -0.21 -22.93
C LEU A 129 4.39 0.92 -22.33
N PRO A 130 5.74 0.98 -22.43
CA PRO A 130 6.52 1.94 -21.65
C PRO A 130 6.27 3.39 -22.09
N THR A 131 5.86 3.63 -23.33
CA THR A 131 5.51 4.96 -23.87
C THR A 131 4.01 5.25 -23.88
N SER A 132 3.16 4.27 -23.54
CA SER A 132 1.71 4.43 -23.61
C SER A 132 1.19 5.43 -22.56
N LYS A 133 0.57 6.51 -23.06
CA LYS A 133 -0.13 7.50 -22.22
C LYS A 133 -1.35 6.88 -21.56
N LEU A 134 -2.09 6.01 -22.26
CA LEU A 134 -3.25 5.31 -21.73
C LEU A 134 -2.86 4.40 -20.57
N PHE A 135 -1.75 3.67 -20.68
CA PHE A 135 -1.25 2.85 -19.57
C PHE A 135 -0.91 3.71 -18.34
N THR A 136 -0.21 4.83 -18.55
CA THR A 136 0.14 5.75 -17.44
C THR A 136 -1.10 6.35 -16.79
N PHE A 137 -2.10 6.73 -17.60
CA PHE A 137 -3.40 7.18 -17.14
C PHE A 137 -4.11 6.13 -16.29
N SER A 138 -4.32 4.92 -16.83
CA SER A 138 -5.04 3.84 -16.16
C SER A 138 -4.35 3.41 -14.86
N MET A 139 -3.02 3.28 -14.88
CA MET A 139 -2.25 2.96 -13.67
C MET A 139 -2.31 4.09 -12.64
N GLY A 140 -2.29 5.34 -13.07
CA GLY A 140 -2.41 6.49 -12.18
C GLY A 140 -3.75 6.50 -11.45
N VAL A 141 -4.86 6.43 -12.21
CA VAL A 141 -6.22 6.38 -11.65
C VAL A 141 -6.39 5.17 -10.73
N LEU A 142 -5.96 3.98 -11.17
CA LEU A 142 -6.05 2.76 -10.36
C LEU A 142 -5.22 2.88 -9.08
N ALA A 143 -3.99 3.39 -9.16
CA ALA A 143 -3.14 3.60 -7.98
C ALA A 143 -3.78 4.60 -7.00
N GLY A 144 -4.39 5.67 -7.51
CA GLY A 144 -5.09 6.67 -6.71
C GLY A 144 -6.32 6.10 -5.99
N PHE A 145 -7.16 5.40 -6.74
CA PHE A 145 -8.37 4.79 -6.20
C PHE A 145 -8.04 3.73 -5.14
N THR A 146 -7.15 2.80 -5.49
CA THR A 146 -6.77 1.70 -4.59
C THR A 146 -6.02 2.17 -3.33
N THR A 147 -5.23 3.24 -3.41
CA THR A 147 -4.63 3.84 -2.21
C THR A 147 -5.67 4.53 -1.35
N MET A 148 -6.63 5.23 -1.95
CA MET A 148 -7.61 6.00 -1.21
C MET A 148 -8.57 5.09 -0.46
N VAL A 149 -9.13 4.08 -1.13
CA VAL A 149 -10.17 3.21 -0.57
C VAL A 149 -9.61 2.17 0.41
N GLY A 150 -8.41 1.64 0.16
CA GLY A 150 -7.89 0.52 0.93
C GLY A 150 -6.38 0.51 1.16
N ASN A 151 -5.67 1.62 0.95
CA ASN A 151 -4.21 1.69 1.11
C ASN A 151 -3.42 0.60 0.31
N ALA A 152 -3.99 0.12 -0.81
CA ALA A 152 -3.53 -1.10 -1.48
C ALA A 152 -2.80 -0.86 -2.82
N SER A 153 -2.34 0.36 -3.11
CA SER A 153 -1.74 0.69 -4.41
C SER A 153 -0.32 0.15 -4.62
N GLY A 154 0.25 -0.56 -3.63
CA GLY A 154 1.54 -1.25 -3.71
C GLY A 154 1.71 -2.11 -4.96
N GLY A 155 0.70 -2.93 -5.28
CA GLY A 155 0.71 -3.80 -6.46
C GLY A 155 0.67 -3.01 -7.78
N VAL A 156 -0.19 -1.99 -7.86
CA VAL A 156 -0.33 -1.13 -9.05
C VAL A 156 0.98 -0.38 -9.34
N MET A 157 1.56 0.22 -8.30
CA MET A 157 2.81 0.97 -8.42
C MET A 157 3.97 0.05 -8.82
N ALA A 158 4.01 -1.17 -8.28
CA ALA A 158 5.02 -2.14 -8.68
C ALA A 158 4.92 -2.49 -10.17
N ILE A 159 3.71 -2.72 -10.69
CA ILE A 159 3.50 -2.99 -12.11
C ILE A 159 3.94 -1.79 -12.96
N TYR A 160 3.50 -0.58 -12.61
CA TYR A 160 3.86 0.63 -13.33
C TYR A 160 5.39 0.82 -13.42
N LEU A 161 6.11 0.74 -12.29
CA LEU A 161 7.55 0.94 -12.25
C LEU A 161 8.34 -0.18 -12.95
N LEU A 162 7.84 -1.42 -12.90
CA LEU A 162 8.45 -2.54 -13.63
C LEU A 162 8.29 -2.38 -15.14
N VAL A 163 7.12 -1.94 -15.62
CA VAL A 163 6.89 -1.64 -17.04
C VAL A 163 7.77 -0.47 -17.51
N LYS A 164 8.07 0.50 -16.63
CA LYS A 164 9.04 1.57 -16.91
C LYS A 164 10.50 1.11 -16.83
N GLY A 165 10.76 -0.17 -16.53
CA GLY A 165 12.10 -0.76 -16.55
C GLY A 165 13.06 -0.20 -15.50
N LEU A 166 12.56 0.32 -14.37
CA LEU A 166 13.43 0.93 -13.38
C LEU A 166 14.32 -0.12 -12.67
N PRO A 167 15.64 0.11 -12.56
CA PRO A 167 16.52 -0.69 -11.72
C PRO A 167 16.05 -0.72 -10.26
N LYS A 168 16.35 -1.78 -9.50
CA LYS A 168 15.90 -2.00 -8.11
C LYS A 168 16.02 -0.76 -7.20
N LYS A 169 17.16 -0.06 -7.21
CA LYS A 169 17.33 1.16 -6.39
C LYS A 169 16.37 2.28 -6.81
N GLN A 170 16.20 2.47 -8.12
CA GLN A 170 15.29 3.49 -8.66
C GLN A 170 13.82 3.13 -8.45
N PHE A 171 13.49 1.85 -8.54
CA PHE A 171 12.18 1.31 -8.21
C PHE A 171 11.78 1.65 -6.76
N ILE A 172 12.66 1.35 -5.80
CA ILE A 172 12.38 1.60 -4.37
C ILE A 172 12.32 3.10 -4.09
N GLY A 173 13.30 3.88 -4.56
CA GLY A 173 13.34 5.33 -4.32
C GLY A 173 12.17 6.09 -4.96
N THR A 174 11.78 5.74 -6.19
CA THR A 174 10.64 6.35 -6.87
C THR A 174 9.33 5.96 -6.19
N GLY A 175 9.18 4.70 -5.77
CA GLY A 175 8.04 4.24 -4.99
C GLY A 175 7.90 4.97 -3.65
N ALA A 176 9.00 5.15 -2.90
CA ALA A 176 8.98 5.82 -1.60
C ALA A 176 8.46 7.27 -1.71
N TRP A 177 8.97 8.03 -2.70
CA TRP A 177 8.48 9.39 -2.95
C TRP A 177 7.03 9.43 -3.42
N PHE A 178 6.61 8.50 -4.28
CA PHE A 178 5.22 8.39 -4.69
C PHE A 178 4.29 8.19 -3.49
N PHE A 179 4.57 7.19 -2.65
CA PHE A 179 3.73 6.86 -1.50
C PHE A 179 3.68 8.00 -0.49
N LEU A 180 4.83 8.62 -0.18
CA LEU A 180 4.87 9.78 0.71
C LEU A 180 3.97 10.89 0.19
N PHE A 181 4.10 11.24 -1.09
CA PHE A 181 3.34 12.34 -1.70
C PHE A 181 1.83 12.07 -1.66
N VAL A 182 1.39 10.90 -2.14
CA VAL A 182 -0.05 10.57 -2.19
C VAL A 182 -0.64 10.39 -0.80
N ASN A 183 0.12 9.84 0.15
CA ASN A 183 -0.36 9.65 1.52
C ASN A 183 -0.48 10.98 2.26
N VAL A 184 0.44 11.93 2.06
CA VAL A 184 0.31 13.29 2.60
C VAL A 184 -0.92 13.99 2.03
N ILE A 185 -1.17 13.89 0.72
CA ILE A 185 -2.37 14.46 0.09
C ILE A 185 -3.66 13.88 0.67
N LYS A 186 -3.67 12.61 1.06
CA LYS A 186 -4.85 11.95 1.64
C LYS A 186 -5.20 12.45 3.04
N VAL A 187 -4.26 13.00 3.80
CA VAL A 187 -4.45 13.43 5.19
C VAL A 187 -5.67 14.36 5.36
N PRO A 188 -5.80 15.48 4.63
CA PRO A 188 -6.97 16.36 4.77
C PRO A 188 -8.29 15.64 4.47
N PHE A 189 -8.33 14.78 3.44
CA PHE A 189 -9.52 14.01 3.08
C PHE A 189 -9.91 13.02 4.19
N TYR A 190 -8.93 12.33 4.78
CA TYR A 190 -9.20 11.37 5.87
C TYR A 190 -9.61 12.07 7.16
N ILE A 191 -9.09 13.26 7.44
CA ILE A 191 -9.55 14.09 8.57
C ILE A 191 -11.00 14.54 8.33
N GLN A 192 -11.31 15.03 7.13
CA GLN A 192 -12.68 15.47 6.76
C GLN A 192 -13.70 14.33 6.86
N LEU A 193 -13.32 13.11 6.46
CA LEU A 193 -14.15 11.91 6.58
C LEU A 193 -14.21 11.33 8.01
N GLY A 194 -13.51 11.95 8.98
CA GLY A 194 -13.45 11.47 10.37
C GLY A 194 -12.69 10.15 10.57
N LEU A 195 -11.88 9.74 9.59
CA LEU A 195 -11.13 8.47 9.63
C LEU A 195 -9.84 8.61 10.44
N ILE A 196 -9.21 9.79 10.41
CA ILE A 196 -8.10 10.13 11.30
C ILE A 196 -8.65 10.91 12.49
N THR A 197 -8.40 10.41 13.69
CA THR A 197 -8.85 11.00 14.94
C THR A 197 -7.68 11.15 15.89
N THR A 198 -7.82 11.98 16.92
CA THR A 198 -6.79 12.11 17.98
C THR A 198 -6.51 10.76 18.65
N ARG A 199 -7.54 9.91 18.79
CA ARG A 199 -7.41 8.54 19.32
C ARG A 199 -6.54 7.67 18.41
N SER A 200 -6.74 7.72 17.09
CA SER A 200 -5.92 6.92 16.16
C SER A 200 -4.48 7.44 16.07
N ILE A 201 -4.26 8.76 16.14
CA ILE A 201 -2.91 9.34 16.21
C ILE A 201 -2.18 8.88 17.47
N ALA A 202 -2.81 8.95 18.64
CA ALA A 202 -2.22 8.49 19.90
C ALA A 202 -1.88 7.00 19.85
N PHE A 203 -2.75 6.17 19.25
CA PHE A 203 -2.48 4.76 19.02
C PHE A 203 -1.26 4.56 18.10
N ASN A 204 -1.16 5.33 17.01
CA ASN A 204 -0.10 5.19 16.03
C ASN A 204 1.30 5.42 16.63
N VAL A 205 1.44 6.29 17.63
CA VAL A 205 2.71 6.53 18.34
C VAL A 205 3.29 5.24 18.93
N TRP A 206 2.44 4.36 19.48
CA TRP A 206 2.87 3.09 20.06
C TRP A 206 3.36 2.08 19.03
N VAL A 207 2.91 2.21 17.77
CA VAL A 207 3.26 1.30 16.67
C VAL A 207 4.53 1.77 15.94
N LEU A 208 4.90 3.05 16.05
CA LEU A 208 6.08 3.62 15.39
C LEU A 208 7.39 2.85 15.63
N PRO A 209 7.74 2.42 16.87
CA PRO A 209 8.98 1.68 17.10
C PRO A 209 9.03 0.38 16.28
N ALA A 210 7.91 -0.33 16.18
CA ALA A 210 7.82 -1.54 15.38
C ALA A 210 8.04 -1.26 13.89
N ILE A 211 7.51 -0.16 13.36
CA ILE A 211 7.75 0.24 11.96
C ILE A 211 9.23 0.50 11.70
N LEU A 212 9.90 1.24 12.58
CA LEU A 212 11.33 1.54 12.44
C LEU A 212 12.18 0.26 12.46
N ILE A 213 11.93 -0.62 13.43
CA ILE A 213 12.61 -1.92 13.54
C ILE A 213 12.37 -2.75 12.28
N GLY A 214 11.12 -2.84 11.81
CA GLY A 214 10.75 -3.60 10.62
C GLY A 214 11.43 -3.08 9.36
N ALA A 215 11.53 -1.76 9.22
CA ALA A 215 12.20 -1.12 8.08
C ALA A 215 13.71 -1.37 8.10
N MET A 216 14.35 -1.29 9.27
CA MET A 216 15.76 -1.64 9.43
C MET A 216 16.00 -3.11 9.07
N ILE A 217 15.22 -4.04 9.64
CA ILE A 217 15.31 -5.47 9.33
C ILE A 217 15.14 -5.71 7.83
N GLY A 218 14.14 -5.07 7.21
CA GLY A 218 13.86 -5.17 5.79
C GLY A 218 15.08 -4.85 4.92
N VAL A 219 15.81 -3.77 5.23
CA VAL A 219 17.00 -3.35 4.48
C VAL A 219 18.09 -4.42 4.46
N TYR A 220 18.25 -5.18 5.54
CA TYR A 220 19.26 -6.26 5.64
C TYR A 220 18.74 -7.58 5.05
N VAL A 221 17.53 -7.99 5.43
CA VAL A 221 16.96 -9.30 5.09
C VAL A 221 16.61 -9.44 3.60
N LEU A 222 16.29 -8.34 2.91
CA LEU A 222 16.04 -8.30 1.47
C LEU A 222 17.22 -8.74 0.58
N LYS A 223 18.41 -8.89 1.16
CA LYS A 223 19.58 -9.43 0.47
C LYS A 223 19.64 -10.95 0.50
N VAL A 224 18.90 -11.59 1.41
CA VAL A 224 19.06 -13.02 1.75
C VAL A 224 17.84 -13.84 1.34
N ILE A 225 16.62 -13.27 1.39
CA ILE A 225 15.41 -14.02 1.05
C ILE A 225 15.21 -14.13 -0.47
N PRO A 226 14.97 -15.35 -1.00
CA PRO A 226 14.55 -15.54 -2.39
C PRO A 226 13.26 -14.78 -2.69
N GLN A 227 13.32 -13.86 -3.64
CA GLN A 227 12.21 -12.95 -3.96
C GLN A 227 10.91 -13.69 -4.30
N LYS A 228 11.00 -14.83 -5.03
CA LYS A 228 9.84 -15.63 -5.44
C LYS A 228 9.07 -16.21 -4.25
N THR A 229 9.77 -16.84 -3.30
CA THR A 229 9.14 -17.47 -2.13
C THR A 229 8.41 -16.44 -1.28
N PHE A 230 9.04 -15.29 -1.07
CA PHE A 230 8.45 -14.23 -0.28
C PHE A 230 7.23 -13.62 -0.94
N GLN A 231 7.31 -13.33 -2.24
CA GLN A 231 6.18 -12.81 -3.01
C GLN A 231 4.99 -13.78 -2.97
N PHE A 232 5.26 -15.08 -3.14
CA PHE A 232 4.23 -16.11 -3.05
C PHE A 232 3.52 -16.08 -1.69
N LEU A 233 4.26 -16.09 -0.56
CA LEU A 233 3.66 -16.06 0.77
C LEU A 233 2.79 -14.82 0.99
N VAL A 234 3.28 -13.64 0.60
CA VAL A 234 2.53 -12.38 0.74
C VAL A 234 1.23 -12.42 -0.06
N LEU A 235 1.28 -12.84 -1.32
CA LEU A 235 0.11 -12.94 -2.18
C LEU A 235 -0.88 -14.00 -1.67
N PHE A 236 -0.38 -15.13 -1.18
CA PHE A 236 -1.20 -16.19 -0.60
C PHE A 236 -1.99 -15.71 0.62
N PHE A 237 -1.31 -15.14 1.62
CA PHE A 237 -1.99 -14.64 2.82
C PHE A 237 -2.89 -13.45 2.53
N ALA A 238 -2.51 -12.58 1.59
CA ALA A 238 -3.36 -11.50 1.10
C ALA A 238 -4.64 -12.05 0.43
N ALA A 239 -4.53 -13.10 -0.39
CA ALA A 239 -5.69 -13.74 -1.02
C ALA A 239 -6.63 -14.35 0.03
N VAL A 240 -6.08 -15.08 1.02
CA VAL A 240 -6.86 -15.65 2.13
C VAL A 240 -7.59 -14.54 2.90
N GLY A 241 -6.88 -13.47 3.27
CA GLY A 241 -7.47 -12.32 3.95
C GLY A 241 -8.54 -11.63 3.13
N ALA A 242 -8.32 -11.45 1.82
CA ALA A 242 -9.27 -10.83 0.91
C ALA A 242 -10.54 -11.67 0.73
N ILE A 243 -10.41 -13.00 0.58
CA ILE A 243 -11.56 -13.91 0.54
C ILE A 243 -12.35 -13.83 1.84
N ARG A 244 -11.67 -13.79 2.99
CA ARG A 244 -12.33 -13.63 4.29
C ARG A 244 -13.09 -12.31 4.39
N LEU A 245 -12.55 -11.20 3.88
CA LEU A 245 -13.25 -9.92 3.83
C LEU A 245 -14.52 -9.92 2.95
N ILE A 246 -14.58 -10.78 1.94
CA ILE A 246 -15.74 -10.91 1.04
C ILE A 246 -16.84 -11.78 1.67
N ILE A 247 -16.45 -12.89 2.32
CA ILE A 247 -17.39 -13.90 2.81
C ILE A 247 -17.89 -13.57 4.23
N GLY A 248 -17.11 -12.82 5.03
CA GLY A 248 -17.41 -12.53 6.44
C GLY A 248 -16.71 -13.49 7.41
#